data_AF-A0A978SZ82-F1
#
_entry.id   AF-A0A978SZ82-F1
#
_cell.length_a   1.000
_cell.length_b   1.000
_cell.length_c   1.000
_cell.angle_alpha   90.00
_cell.angle_beta   90.00
_cell.angle_gamma   90.00
#
_symmetry.space_group_name_H-M   'P 1'
#
loop_
_entity.id
_entity.type
_entity.pdbx_description
1 polymer ?
#
loop_
_entity_poly.entity_id
_entity_poly.type
_entity_poly.pdbx_seq_one_letter_code
_entity_poly.pdbx_strand_id
1 'polypeptide(L)'
;MKSATFPPILVVVDLSAIINCAVHEWKMFSRLGRCCVPQALYDEIDSLSQNSSKPNLAKVAREFLRFWKDSGWLIISTKSSHPLLEAAAEAVSNRQAQLMLEIAKCTYGLAQEHNDKLIVFTSHRQPLLNWIKSIGAANICILSEKVLLKWAKTGKPPVEAIKQWEVINGVVDTPDESCSLPISERPISKFPHTGKPISSKPSPTSGNLGSRVGKVASAVREGKDKSEESVYIPKMAPTLITVKSSKPGFFASLFYLVVTLIALTFAFAIMWRAINPKSFNHFWQQKIEPELPQQLRGIFK
;
A
#
# COMPACT_ATOMS: atom_id res chain seq x y z
N MET A 1 -39.64 4.99 -2.53
CA MET A 1 -38.41 4.85 -1.73
C MET A 1 -37.33 4.27 -2.63
N LYS A 2 -36.28 5.03 -2.97
CA LYS A 2 -35.12 4.48 -3.70
C LYS A 2 -34.42 3.51 -2.76
N SER A 3 -34.27 2.24 -3.13
CA SER A 3 -33.38 1.34 -2.42
C SER A 3 -31.97 1.95 -2.47
N ALA A 4 -31.44 2.32 -1.31
CA ALA A 4 -30.09 2.86 -1.21
C ALA A 4 -29.12 1.80 -1.76
N THR A 5 -28.57 2.06 -2.94
CA THR A 5 -27.61 1.17 -3.60
C THR A 5 -26.25 1.43 -2.97
N PHE A 6 -25.55 0.37 -2.55
CA PHE A 6 -24.22 0.46 -1.94
C PHE A 6 -23.23 1.19 -2.89
N PRO A 7 -22.25 1.96 -2.37
CA PRO A 7 -21.36 2.79 -3.18
C PRO A 7 -20.56 1.94 -4.15
N PRO A 8 -20.06 2.54 -5.24
CA PRO A 8 -18.88 2.01 -5.89
C PRO A 8 -17.73 1.88 -4.88
N ILE A 9 -17.13 0.69 -4.81
CA ILE A 9 -16.03 0.39 -3.89
C ILE A 9 -14.70 0.46 -4.64
N LEU A 10 -13.72 1.13 -4.05
CA LEU A 10 -12.32 1.05 -4.46
C LEU A 10 -11.52 0.34 -3.36
N VAL A 11 -10.89 -0.79 -3.70
CA VAL A 11 -10.11 -1.58 -2.74
C VAL A 11 -8.64 -1.27 -2.91
N VAL A 12 -8.01 -0.68 -1.91
CA VAL A 12 -6.57 -0.38 -1.90
C VAL A 12 -5.86 -1.41 -1.02
N VAL A 13 -4.85 -2.06 -1.57
CA VAL A 13 -4.03 -3.06 -0.88
C VAL A 13 -2.62 -2.55 -0.66
N ASP A 14 -1.95 -3.05 0.38
CA ASP A 14 -0.53 -2.83 0.59
C ASP A 14 0.31 -4.10 0.32
N LEU A 15 1.64 -3.98 0.43
CA LEU A 15 2.56 -5.10 0.22
C LEU A 15 2.25 -6.29 1.13
N SER A 16 1.89 -6.04 2.39
CA SER A 16 1.60 -7.10 3.34
C SER A 16 0.30 -7.83 3.00
N ALA A 17 -0.73 -7.13 2.52
CA ALA A 17 -1.96 -7.77 2.05
C ALA A 17 -1.68 -8.64 0.82
N ILE A 18 -0.83 -8.20 -0.11
CA ILE A 18 -0.47 -9.00 -1.29
C ILE A 18 0.30 -10.25 -0.89
N ILE A 19 1.34 -10.12 -0.06
CA ILE A 19 2.21 -11.27 0.31
C ILE A 19 1.46 -12.34 1.10
N ASN A 20 0.51 -11.94 1.95
CA ASN A 20 -0.21 -12.87 2.81
C ASN A 20 -1.43 -13.52 2.15
N CYS A 21 -1.80 -13.10 0.94
CA CYS A 21 -2.92 -13.64 0.18
C CYS A 21 -2.46 -14.56 -0.95
N ALA A 22 -3.31 -15.52 -1.30
CA ALA A 22 -3.16 -16.35 -2.49
C ALA A 22 -3.83 -15.71 -3.72
N VAL A 23 -3.46 -16.20 -4.91
CA VAL A 23 -4.01 -15.71 -6.20
C VAL A 23 -5.54 -15.72 -6.25
N HIS A 24 -6.18 -16.75 -5.68
CA HIS A 24 -7.63 -16.84 -5.66
C HIS A 24 -8.28 -15.80 -4.73
N GLU A 25 -7.59 -15.35 -3.70
CA GLU A 25 -8.05 -14.30 -2.78
C GLU A 25 -7.94 -12.92 -3.43
N TRP A 26 -6.87 -12.65 -4.18
CA TRP A 26 -6.78 -11.43 -4.99
C TRP A 26 -7.93 -11.33 -6.00
N LYS A 27 -8.28 -12.44 -6.67
CA LYS A 27 -9.47 -12.49 -7.55
C LYS A 27 -10.77 -12.20 -6.80
N MET A 28 -10.88 -12.65 -5.56
CA MET A 28 -12.07 -12.38 -4.74
C MET A 28 -12.21 -10.90 -4.39
N PHE A 29 -11.11 -10.18 -4.14
CA PHE A 29 -11.17 -8.73 -3.91
C PHE A 29 -11.83 -7.98 -5.08
N SER A 30 -11.55 -8.40 -6.32
CA SER A 30 -12.16 -7.80 -7.52
C SER A 30 -13.66 -7.97 -7.62
N ARG A 31 -14.28 -8.87 -6.83
CA ARG A 31 -15.73 -9.03 -6.80
C ARG A 31 -16.44 -7.91 -6.02
N LEU A 32 -15.72 -7.20 -5.17
CA LEU A 32 -16.29 -6.11 -4.37
C LEU A 32 -16.34 -4.79 -5.15
N GLY A 33 -15.37 -4.57 -6.05
CA GLY A 33 -15.24 -3.33 -6.77
C GLY A 33 -13.94 -3.27 -7.53
N ARG A 34 -13.45 -2.06 -7.81
CA ARG A 34 -12.16 -1.91 -8.50
C ARG A 34 -11.03 -2.00 -7.48
N CYS A 35 -10.09 -2.90 -7.73
CA CYS A 35 -8.88 -2.98 -6.91
C CYS A 35 -7.82 -2.02 -7.45
N CYS A 36 -7.13 -1.34 -6.55
CA CYS A 36 -6.15 -0.32 -6.82
C CYS A 36 -4.83 -0.68 -6.14
N VAL A 37 -3.73 -0.48 -6.87
CA VAL A 37 -2.35 -0.69 -6.38
C VAL A 37 -1.60 0.63 -6.52
N PRO A 38 -1.09 1.20 -5.42
CA PRO A 38 -0.21 2.36 -5.49
C PRO A 38 1.01 2.10 -6.38
N GLN A 39 1.41 3.08 -7.21
CA GLN A 39 2.55 2.95 -8.11
C GLN A 39 3.81 2.50 -7.37
N ALA A 40 4.14 3.13 -6.22
CA ALA A 40 5.29 2.75 -5.40
C ALA A 40 5.24 1.30 -4.91
N LEU A 41 4.03 0.76 -4.68
CA LEU A 41 3.84 -0.65 -4.33
C LEU A 41 4.08 -1.57 -5.53
N TYR A 42 3.58 -1.19 -6.71
CA TYR A 42 3.83 -1.95 -7.93
C TYR A 42 5.34 -2.03 -8.22
N ASP A 43 6.04 -0.90 -8.15
CA ASP A 43 7.49 -0.81 -8.38
C ASP A 43 8.27 -1.66 -7.36
N GLU A 44 7.84 -1.67 -6.09
CA GLU A 44 8.44 -2.53 -5.07
C GLU A 44 8.22 -4.02 -5.39
N ILE A 45 7.02 -4.41 -5.83
CA ILE A 45 6.73 -5.81 -6.19
C ILE A 45 7.57 -6.24 -7.40
N ASP A 46 7.72 -5.39 -8.42
CA ASP A 46 8.58 -5.66 -9.56
C ASP A 46 10.04 -5.83 -9.13
N SER A 47 10.54 -4.92 -8.30
CA SER A 47 11.87 -5.01 -7.69
C SER A 47 12.06 -6.32 -6.90
N LEU A 48 11.08 -6.73 -6.09
CA LEU A 48 11.12 -7.97 -5.32
C LEU A 48 11.09 -9.21 -6.21
N SER A 49 10.41 -9.15 -7.36
CA SER A 49 10.33 -10.26 -8.31
C SER A 49 11.69 -10.58 -8.95
N GLN A 50 12.54 -9.56 -9.10
CA GLN A 50 13.85 -9.64 -9.77
C GLN A 50 15.01 -9.80 -8.77
N ASN A 51 14.96 -9.06 -7.66
CA ASN A 51 16.14 -8.82 -6.80
C ASN A 51 15.98 -9.33 -5.36
N SER A 52 14.88 -10.00 -5.01
CA SER A 52 14.67 -10.47 -3.63
C SER A 52 15.59 -11.64 -3.28
N SER A 53 16.37 -11.47 -2.21
CA SER A 53 17.15 -12.55 -1.58
C SER A 53 16.28 -13.63 -0.94
N LYS A 54 14.99 -13.34 -0.69
CA LYS A 54 14.02 -14.27 -0.11
C LYS A 54 13.24 -14.97 -1.25
N PRO A 55 13.41 -16.29 -1.46
CA PRO A 55 12.82 -16.98 -2.61
C PRO A 55 11.29 -17.04 -2.55
N ASN A 56 10.72 -17.19 -1.35
CA ASN A 56 9.26 -17.19 -1.18
C ASN A 56 8.65 -15.84 -1.55
N LEU A 57 9.30 -14.74 -1.15
CA LEU A 57 8.84 -13.39 -1.47
C LEU A 57 8.92 -13.12 -2.99
N ALA A 58 10.03 -13.49 -3.62
CA ALA A 58 10.20 -13.40 -5.07
C ALA A 58 9.15 -14.22 -5.83
N LYS A 59 8.80 -15.40 -5.31
CA LYS A 59 7.75 -16.25 -5.88
C LYS A 59 6.39 -15.55 -5.83
N VAL A 60 5.97 -15.07 -4.67
CA VAL A 60 4.67 -14.38 -4.53
C VAL A 60 4.62 -13.10 -5.38
N ALA A 61 5.71 -12.33 -5.43
CA ALA A 61 5.81 -11.15 -6.29
C ALA A 61 5.62 -11.51 -7.78
N ARG A 62 6.30 -12.55 -8.28
CA ARG A 62 6.11 -13.03 -9.66
C ARG A 62 4.69 -13.54 -9.92
N GLU A 63 4.09 -14.23 -8.96
CA GLU A 63 2.69 -14.69 -9.06
C GLU A 63 1.73 -13.50 -9.14
N PHE A 64 1.94 -12.46 -8.32
CA PHE A 64 1.17 -11.24 -8.37
C PHE A 64 1.30 -10.52 -9.71
N LEU A 65 2.52 -10.35 -10.22
CA LEU A 65 2.76 -9.73 -11.54
C LEU A 65 2.15 -10.55 -12.69
N ARG A 66 2.12 -11.88 -12.58
CA ARG A 66 1.41 -12.73 -13.54
C ARG A 66 -0.09 -12.51 -13.47
N PHE A 67 -0.66 -12.47 -12.25
CA PHE A 67 -2.06 -12.19 -12.03
C PHE A 67 -2.46 -10.80 -12.53
N TRP A 68 -1.63 -9.79 -12.26
CA TRP A 68 -1.85 -8.39 -12.58
C TRP A 68 -2.21 -8.14 -14.06
N LYS A 69 -1.53 -8.83 -14.98
CA LYS A 69 -1.70 -8.64 -16.43
C LYS A 69 -3.15 -8.75 -16.90
N ASP A 70 -3.90 -9.65 -16.28
CA ASP A 70 -5.28 -9.97 -16.66
C ASP A 70 -6.29 -9.64 -15.55
N SER A 71 -5.86 -9.00 -14.45
CA SER A 71 -6.72 -8.78 -13.28
C SER A 71 -7.70 -7.61 -13.44
N GLY A 72 -7.41 -6.66 -14.33
CA GLY A 72 -8.15 -5.40 -14.44
C GLY A 72 -7.95 -4.46 -13.24
N TRP A 73 -6.98 -4.73 -12.37
CA TRP A 73 -6.62 -3.83 -11.27
C TRP A 73 -5.99 -2.55 -11.82
N LEU A 74 -6.16 -1.44 -11.10
CA LEU A 74 -5.69 -0.12 -11.52
C LEU A 74 -4.44 0.29 -10.77
N ILE A 75 -3.44 0.84 -11.48
CA ILE A 75 -2.35 1.53 -10.81
C ILE A 75 -2.82 2.93 -10.47
N ILE A 76 -2.60 3.34 -9.23
CA ILE A 76 -2.92 4.69 -8.76
C ILE A 76 -1.62 5.41 -8.38
N SER A 77 -1.51 6.66 -8.80
CA SER A 77 -0.36 7.53 -8.50
C SER A 77 -0.80 8.88 -7.94
N THR A 78 -2.11 9.13 -7.80
CA THR A 78 -2.66 10.32 -7.14
C THR A 78 -2.10 10.36 -5.73
N LYS A 79 -1.46 11.48 -5.35
CA LYS A 79 -0.95 11.73 -4.00
C LYS A 79 -1.52 13.06 -3.54
N SER A 80 -1.96 13.11 -2.29
CA SER A 80 -2.36 14.36 -1.64
C SER A 80 -1.56 14.58 -0.37
N SER A 81 -1.33 15.85 -0.06
CA SER A 81 -0.64 16.25 1.17
C SER A 81 -1.61 16.24 2.34
N HIS A 82 -1.14 15.74 3.49
CA HIS A 82 -1.87 15.77 4.75
C HIS A 82 -0.88 16.10 5.87
N PRO A 83 -1.18 17.03 6.81
CA PRO A 83 -0.21 17.47 7.81
C PRO A 83 0.46 16.33 8.60
N LEU A 84 -0.31 15.31 9.00
CA LEU A 84 0.24 14.14 9.71
C LEU A 84 1.16 13.28 8.84
N LEU A 85 0.91 13.20 7.53
CA LEU A 85 1.75 12.45 6.61
C LEU A 85 3.01 13.23 6.25
N GLU A 86 2.95 14.56 6.19
CA GLU A 86 4.15 15.39 5.99
C GLU A 86 5.06 15.36 7.22
N ALA A 87 4.50 15.45 8.43
CA ALA A 87 5.29 15.26 9.65
C ALA A 87 5.93 13.87 9.71
N ALA A 88 5.20 12.83 9.29
CA ALA A 88 5.78 11.49 9.18
C ALA A 88 6.90 11.41 8.13
N ALA A 89 6.78 12.15 7.01
CA ALA A 89 7.76 12.16 5.94
C ALA A 89 9.15 12.62 6.40
N GLU A 90 9.21 13.59 7.31
CA GLU A 90 10.46 14.09 7.90
C GLU A 90 11.16 13.02 8.77
N ALA A 91 10.40 12.10 9.36
CA ALA A 91 10.93 11.03 10.21
C ALA A 91 11.24 9.72 9.46
N VAL A 92 10.91 9.61 8.17
CA VAL A 92 11.13 8.39 7.39
C VAL A 92 12.62 8.24 7.05
N SER A 93 13.24 7.17 7.53
CA SER A 93 14.67 6.90 7.33
C SER A 93 14.98 5.61 6.58
N ASN A 94 13.99 4.76 6.33
CA ASN A 94 14.19 3.47 5.66
C ASN A 94 13.19 3.24 4.52
N ARG A 95 13.59 2.42 3.53
CA ARG A 95 12.81 2.11 2.32
C ARG A 95 11.40 1.60 2.63
N GLN A 96 11.25 0.80 3.67
CA GLN A 96 9.95 0.24 4.07
C GLN A 96 8.99 1.32 4.60
N ALA A 97 9.51 2.25 5.41
CA ALA A 97 8.77 3.39 5.91
C ALA A 97 8.41 4.37 4.79
N GLN A 98 9.32 4.57 3.83
CA GLN A 98 9.04 5.35 2.61
C GLN A 98 7.92 4.74 1.79
N LEU A 99 7.94 3.41 1.59
CA LEU A 99 6.85 2.71 0.91
C LEU A 99 5.51 2.85 1.67
N MET A 100 5.51 2.75 3.00
CA MET A 100 4.30 2.99 3.81
C MET A 100 3.75 4.40 3.61
N LEU A 101 4.63 5.40 3.65
CA LEU A 101 4.26 6.80 3.48
C LEU A 101 3.64 7.04 2.10
N GLU A 102 4.27 6.50 1.05
CA GLU A 102 3.79 6.62 -0.32
C GLU A 102 2.41 5.98 -0.51
N ILE A 103 2.20 4.78 0.07
CA ILE A 103 0.89 4.12 0.07
C ILE A 103 -0.14 4.96 0.84
N ALA A 104 0.24 5.57 1.96
CA ALA A 104 -0.66 6.39 2.76
C ALA A 104 -1.08 7.68 2.02
N LYS A 105 -0.12 8.41 1.45
CA LYS A 105 -0.37 9.59 0.62
C LYS A 105 -1.24 9.25 -0.59
N CYS A 106 -1.04 8.08 -1.18
CA CYS A 106 -1.81 7.64 -2.33
C CYS A 106 -3.25 7.24 -1.96
N THR A 107 -3.42 6.50 -0.87
CA THR A 107 -4.76 6.15 -0.35
C THR A 107 -5.56 7.41 0.00
N TYR A 108 -4.92 8.39 0.64
CA TYR A 108 -5.57 9.66 0.95
C TYR A 108 -5.89 10.48 -0.30
N GLY A 109 -4.97 10.55 -1.27
CA GLY A 109 -5.22 11.21 -2.55
C GLY A 109 -6.41 10.60 -3.30
N LEU A 110 -6.50 9.27 -3.32
CA LEU A 110 -7.63 8.57 -3.91
C LEU A 110 -8.96 8.87 -3.19
N ALA A 111 -8.91 8.98 -1.86
CA ALA A 111 -10.06 9.34 -1.06
C ALA A 111 -10.58 10.75 -1.38
N GLN A 112 -9.68 11.72 -1.52
CA GLN A 112 -10.01 13.10 -1.92
C GLN A 112 -10.57 13.21 -3.34
N GLU A 113 -10.06 12.38 -4.27
CA GLU A 113 -10.50 12.36 -5.67
C GLU A 113 -11.91 11.74 -5.83
N HIS A 114 -12.33 10.92 -4.87
CA HIS A 114 -13.55 10.11 -4.96
C HIS A 114 -14.40 10.18 -3.68
N ASN A 115 -14.86 11.38 -3.33
CA ASN A 115 -15.70 11.62 -2.14
C ASN A 115 -17.05 10.87 -2.16
N ASP A 116 -17.50 10.41 -3.33
CA ASP A 116 -18.74 9.65 -3.54
C ASP A 116 -18.55 8.12 -3.44
N LYS A 117 -17.31 7.64 -3.25
CA LYS A 117 -16.97 6.21 -3.25
C LYS A 117 -16.43 5.79 -1.89
N LEU A 118 -16.67 4.52 -1.55
CA LEU A 118 -16.06 3.92 -0.37
C LEU A 118 -14.67 3.39 -0.72
N ILE A 119 -13.65 3.92 -0.06
CA ILE A 119 -12.27 3.45 -0.18
C ILE A 119 -12.02 2.41 0.91
N VAL A 120 -11.90 1.14 0.51
CA VAL A 120 -11.59 0.05 1.43
C VAL A 120 -10.09 -0.20 1.43
N PHE A 121 -9.42 0.14 2.53
CA PHE A 121 -7.99 -0.09 2.70
C PHE A 121 -7.74 -1.37 3.51
N THR A 122 -6.82 -2.21 3.05
CA THR A 122 -6.42 -3.42 3.78
C THR A 122 -4.89 -3.57 3.88
N SER A 123 -4.42 -3.89 5.08
CA SER A 123 -3.01 -4.07 5.42
C SER A 123 -2.88 -4.90 6.69
N HIS A 124 -1.75 -5.60 6.85
CA HIS A 124 -1.34 -6.28 8.09
C HIS A 124 -0.30 -5.47 8.88
N ARG A 125 0.08 -4.26 8.42
CA ARG A 125 1.06 -3.40 9.08
C ARG A 125 0.38 -2.38 9.98
N GLN A 126 0.42 -2.62 11.29
CA GLN A 126 -0.17 -1.72 12.30
C GLN A 126 0.26 -0.25 12.18
N PRO A 127 1.55 0.09 11.93
CA PRO A 127 1.94 1.49 11.76
C PRO A 127 1.21 2.19 10.61
N LEU A 128 1.02 1.50 9.49
CA LEU A 128 0.31 2.05 8.33
C LEU A 128 -1.20 2.17 8.59
N LEU A 129 -1.81 1.17 9.24
CA LEU A 129 -3.22 1.24 9.65
C LEU A 129 -3.47 2.44 10.57
N ASN A 130 -2.56 2.67 11.53
CA ASN A 130 -2.63 3.82 12.44
C ASN A 130 -2.54 5.14 11.66
N TRP A 131 -1.60 5.27 10.73
CA TRP A 131 -1.51 6.47 9.87
C TRP A 131 -2.78 6.71 9.08
N ILE A 132 -3.30 5.69 8.38
CA ILE A 132 -4.55 5.83 7.61
C ILE A 132 -5.72 6.23 8.49
N LYS A 133 -5.83 5.64 9.69
CA LYS A 133 -6.88 5.97 10.65
C LYS A 133 -6.77 7.42 11.14
N SER A 134 -5.55 7.87 11.45
CA SER A 134 -5.30 9.22 11.97
C SER A 134 -5.57 10.33 10.94
N ILE A 135 -5.56 10.03 9.64
CA ILE A 135 -5.92 11.00 8.60
C ILE A 135 -7.40 11.41 8.70
N GLY A 136 -8.28 10.54 9.21
CA GLY A 136 -9.68 10.89 9.45
C GLY A 136 -10.52 11.14 8.19
N ALA A 137 -10.13 10.59 7.02
CA ALA A 137 -10.91 10.76 5.81
C ALA A 137 -12.26 10.04 5.89
N ALA A 138 -13.35 10.78 5.64
CA ALA A 138 -14.73 10.33 5.85
C ALA A 138 -15.19 9.18 4.92
N ASN A 139 -14.45 8.87 3.86
CA ASN A 139 -14.78 7.79 2.94
C ASN A 139 -13.76 6.64 2.95
N ILE A 140 -12.83 6.60 3.91
CA ILE A 140 -11.91 5.48 4.09
C ILE A 140 -12.45 4.50 5.12
N CYS A 141 -12.56 3.23 4.74
CA CYS A 141 -12.88 2.12 5.63
C CYS A 141 -11.70 1.15 5.69
N ILE A 142 -11.17 0.93 6.89
CA ILE A 142 -10.07 -0.01 7.12
C ILE A 142 -10.67 -1.38 7.46
N LEU A 143 -10.34 -2.40 6.67
CA LEU A 143 -10.80 -3.78 6.91
C LEU A 143 -9.62 -4.76 6.96
N SER A 144 -9.71 -5.74 7.86
CA SER A 144 -8.81 -6.89 7.81
C SER A 144 -9.11 -7.74 6.56
N GLU A 145 -8.08 -8.41 6.06
CA GLU A 145 -8.19 -9.32 4.92
C GLU A 145 -9.31 -10.36 5.09
N LYS A 146 -9.43 -10.96 6.28
CA LYS A 146 -10.46 -11.96 6.59
C LYS A 146 -11.87 -11.40 6.47
N VAL A 147 -12.08 -10.17 6.94
CA VAL A 147 -13.38 -9.49 6.84
C VAL A 147 -13.68 -9.14 5.38
N LEU A 148 -12.68 -8.64 4.65
CA LEU A 148 -12.80 -8.32 3.23
C LEU A 148 -13.15 -9.56 2.39
N LEU A 149 -12.48 -10.69 2.63
CA LEU A 149 -12.77 -11.96 1.96
C LEU A 149 -14.16 -12.48 2.32
N LYS A 150 -14.59 -12.38 3.57
CA LYS A 150 -15.94 -12.77 3.98
C LYS A 150 -17.00 -11.93 3.26
N TRP A 151 -16.77 -10.62 3.14
CA TRP A 151 -17.64 -9.74 2.35
C TRP A 151 -17.67 -10.18 0.88
N ALA A 152 -16.51 -10.38 0.25
CA ALA A 152 -16.42 -10.80 -1.14
C ALA A 152 -17.13 -12.14 -1.42
N LYS A 153 -17.12 -13.07 -0.46
CA LYS A 153 -17.78 -14.38 -0.56
C LYS A 153 -19.29 -14.28 -0.39
N THR A 154 -19.75 -13.50 0.58
CA THR A 154 -21.16 -13.48 0.99
C THR A 154 -21.98 -12.39 0.32
N GLY A 155 -21.33 -11.38 -0.26
CA GLY A 155 -21.98 -10.17 -0.78
C GLY A 155 -22.54 -9.25 0.31
N LYS A 156 -22.42 -9.61 1.60
CA LYS A 156 -22.95 -8.83 2.72
C LYS A 156 -21.87 -7.89 3.26
N PRO A 157 -22.08 -6.56 3.22
CA PRO A 157 -21.10 -5.61 3.73
C PRO A 157 -20.93 -5.73 5.25
N PRO A 158 -19.70 -5.59 5.76
CA PRO A 158 -19.45 -5.55 7.19
C PRO A 158 -20.00 -4.24 7.80
N VAL A 159 -20.26 -4.26 9.10
CA VAL A 159 -20.86 -3.14 9.84
C VAL A 159 -20.01 -1.87 9.70
N GLU A 160 -18.69 -2.01 9.71
CA GLU A 160 -17.74 -0.91 9.55
C GLU A 160 -17.90 -0.21 8.19
N ALA A 161 -18.13 -0.97 7.11
CA ALA A 161 -18.35 -0.42 5.78
C ALA A 161 -19.71 0.28 5.66
N ILE A 162 -20.74 -0.28 6.30
CA ILE A 162 -22.08 0.33 6.36
C ILE A 162 -22.02 1.67 7.10
N LYS A 163 -21.41 1.69 8.29
CA LYS A 163 -21.25 2.93 9.08
C LYS A 163 -20.50 4.01 8.31
N GLN A 164 -19.40 3.64 7.65
CA GLN A 164 -18.62 4.61 6.87
C GLN A 164 -19.45 5.17 5.70
N TRP A 165 -20.24 4.34 5.06
CA TRP A 165 -21.15 4.76 3.99
C TRP A 165 -22.26 5.70 4.46
N GLU A 166 -22.80 5.48 5.66
CA GLU A 166 -23.80 6.38 6.24
C GLU A 166 -23.23 7.78 6.48
N VAL A 167 -21.97 7.87 6.89
CA VAL A 167 -21.22 9.14 7.02
C VAL A 167 -21.08 9.83 5.66
N ILE A 168 -20.71 9.09 4.60
CA ILE A 168 -20.58 9.65 3.23
C ILE A 168 -21.89 10.26 2.74
N ASN A 169 -23.04 9.66 3.08
CA ASN A 169 -24.35 10.14 2.64
C ASN A 169 -24.94 11.24 3.55
N GLY A 170 -24.24 11.68 4.58
CA GLY A 170 -24.75 12.67 5.54
C GLY A 170 -25.97 12.19 6.32
N VAL A 171 -26.13 10.87 6.49
CA VAL A 171 -27.26 10.28 7.25
C VAL A 171 -26.98 10.26 8.75
N VAL A 172 -25.71 10.33 9.13
CA VAL A 172 -25.27 10.41 10.52
C VAL A 172 -24.63 11.77 10.72
N ASP A 173 -25.32 12.64 11.47
CA ASP A 173 -24.68 13.82 12.06
C ASP A 173 -23.55 13.31 12.95
N THR A 174 -22.30 13.56 12.54
CA THR A 174 -21.15 13.35 13.40
C THR A 174 -21.38 14.17 14.67
N PRO A 175 -21.33 13.56 15.88
CA PRO A 175 -21.46 14.34 17.09
C PRO A 175 -20.32 15.36 17.10
N ASP A 176 -20.69 16.64 17.04
CA ASP A 176 -19.77 17.77 17.13
C ASP A 176 -18.86 17.58 18.35
N GLU A 177 -17.61 17.22 18.10
CA GLU A 177 -16.55 17.30 19.10
C GLU A 177 -16.18 18.78 19.25
N SER A 178 -17.13 19.56 19.76
CA SER A 178 -16.93 20.95 20.16
C SER A 178 -15.97 20.95 21.34
N CYS A 179 -14.75 21.45 21.11
CA CYS A 179 -13.77 21.75 22.15
C CYS A 179 -14.34 22.77 23.16
N SER A 180 -15.02 22.29 24.20
CA SER A 180 -15.19 23.04 25.44
C SER A 180 -13.96 22.78 26.33
N LEU A 181 -13.04 23.74 26.35
CA LEU A 181 -11.95 23.79 27.32
C LEU A 181 -12.53 23.87 28.74
N PRO A 182 -12.14 22.99 29.68
CA PRO A 182 -12.52 23.16 31.07
C PRO A 182 -11.66 24.25 31.71
N ILE A 183 -12.33 25.32 32.13
CA ILE A 183 -11.81 26.37 33.00
C ILE A 183 -11.32 25.71 34.30
N SER A 184 -10.06 25.93 34.61
CA SER A 184 -9.36 25.44 35.80
C SER A 184 -9.80 26.26 37.02
N GLU A 185 -10.65 25.68 37.87
CA GLU A 185 -10.82 26.12 39.25
C GLU A 185 -10.13 25.14 40.20
N ARG A 186 -9.15 25.66 40.94
CA ARG A 186 -8.52 24.99 42.08
C ARG A 186 -9.53 24.85 43.21
N PRO A 187 -9.39 23.81 44.06
CA PRO A 187 -9.09 24.15 45.46
C PRO A 187 -8.02 23.27 46.12
N ILE A 188 -7.32 23.92 47.04
CA ILE A 188 -6.31 23.44 47.98
C ILE A 188 -6.97 22.60 49.08
N SER A 189 -6.38 21.44 49.47
CA SER A 189 -6.42 20.96 50.88
C SER A 189 -5.55 19.72 51.17
N LYS A 190 -4.41 19.98 51.85
CA LYS A 190 -3.83 19.31 53.05
C LYS A 190 -3.80 17.76 53.18
N PHE A 191 -2.57 17.20 53.09
CA PHE A 191 -1.80 16.24 53.95
C PHE A 191 -2.50 15.35 55.03
N PRO A 192 -1.79 14.39 55.68
CA PRO A 192 -0.85 13.33 55.25
C PRO A 192 -1.13 11.96 55.98
N HIS A 193 -0.38 10.88 55.65
CA HIS A 193 0.27 9.92 56.60
C HIS A 193 0.50 8.49 56.07
N THR A 194 1.78 8.10 56.07
CA THR A 194 2.39 6.83 56.55
C THR A 194 1.62 5.50 56.55
N GLY A 195 2.19 4.48 55.90
CA GLY A 195 1.90 3.06 56.14
C GLY A 195 2.87 2.10 55.42
N LYS A 196 3.47 1.19 56.18
CA LYS A 196 4.59 0.27 55.87
C LYS A 196 4.32 -0.83 54.81
N PRO A 197 5.39 -1.51 54.30
CA PRO A 197 5.28 -2.65 53.39
C PRO A 197 5.08 -3.98 54.15
N ILE A 198 4.24 -4.87 53.63
CA ILE A 198 4.12 -6.25 54.11
C ILE A 198 4.41 -7.24 52.97
N SER A 199 5.44 -8.02 53.25
CA SER A 199 5.88 -9.25 52.61
C SER A 199 4.81 -10.35 52.64
N SER A 200 4.66 -11.09 51.53
CA SER A 200 4.39 -12.53 51.61
C SER A 200 4.79 -13.27 50.32
N LYS A 201 5.31 -14.48 50.55
CA LYS A 201 5.95 -15.45 49.65
C LYS A 201 5.00 -16.02 48.58
N PRO A 202 5.53 -16.57 47.46
CA PRO A 202 4.80 -17.48 46.59
C PRO A 202 5.26 -18.94 46.76
N SER A 203 4.31 -19.89 46.69
CA SER A 203 4.43 -21.32 46.28
C SER A 203 3.20 -22.11 46.77
N PRO A 204 2.81 -23.28 46.18
CA PRO A 204 3.34 -23.97 44.99
C PRO A 204 2.25 -24.63 44.06
N THR A 205 2.74 -25.29 43.00
CA THR A 205 2.21 -26.53 42.39
C THR A 205 1.00 -26.48 41.43
N SER A 206 1.26 -26.81 40.15
CA SER A 206 0.49 -27.71 39.25
C SER A 206 1.05 -27.49 37.82
N GLY A 207 1.32 -28.45 36.94
CA GLY A 207 1.11 -29.89 36.89
C GLY A 207 1.43 -30.35 35.44
N ASN A 208 2.05 -31.53 35.31
CA ASN A 208 2.06 -32.45 34.17
C ASN A 208 2.17 -31.93 32.72
N LEU A 209 3.35 -32.14 32.12
CA LEU A 209 3.53 -32.32 30.67
C LEU A 209 3.47 -33.82 30.33
N GLY A 210 2.33 -34.27 29.79
CA GLY A 210 2.22 -35.56 29.14
C GLY A 210 2.65 -35.45 27.67
N SER A 211 3.85 -35.94 27.36
CA SER A 211 4.33 -36.09 25.98
C SER A 211 3.81 -37.41 25.42
N ARG A 212 2.85 -37.36 24.48
CA ARG A 212 2.36 -38.52 23.75
C ARG A 212 2.87 -38.47 22.31
N VAL A 213 3.96 -39.17 22.06
CA VAL A 213 4.50 -39.47 20.73
C VAL A 213 3.63 -40.54 20.09
N GLY A 214 2.75 -40.14 19.18
CA GLY A 214 1.93 -41.02 18.35
C GLY A 214 2.59 -41.23 16.99
N LYS A 215 3.28 -42.36 16.85
CA LYS A 215 3.79 -42.93 15.60
C LYS A 215 2.58 -43.39 14.77
N VAL A 216 2.35 -42.85 13.58
CA VAL A 216 1.38 -43.40 12.62
C VAL A 216 2.12 -43.79 11.35
N ALA A 217 2.25 -45.10 11.16
CA ALA A 217 2.68 -45.73 9.93
C ALA A 217 1.59 -45.56 8.87
N SER A 218 1.95 -45.03 7.70
CA SER A 218 1.10 -45.10 6.50
C SER A 218 1.50 -46.34 5.71
N ALA A 219 0.62 -47.33 5.72
CA ALA A 219 0.68 -48.51 4.89
C ALA A 219 0.28 -48.16 3.46
N VAL A 220 1.16 -48.54 2.53
CA VAL A 220 0.92 -48.59 1.09
C VAL A 220 -0.18 -49.64 0.82
N ARG A 221 -1.22 -49.23 0.10
CA ARG A 221 -2.15 -50.16 -0.56
C ARG A 221 -2.25 -49.78 -2.03
N GLU A 222 -1.59 -50.60 -2.84
CA GLU A 222 -1.95 -50.85 -4.24
C GLU A 222 -3.39 -51.38 -4.30
N GLY A 223 -4.20 -50.78 -5.16
CA GLY A 223 -5.58 -51.14 -5.40
C GLY A 223 -5.96 -50.71 -6.81
N LYS A 224 -5.58 -51.56 -7.77
CA LYS A 224 -5.97 -51.55 -9.17
C LYS A 224 -7.38 -52.12 -9.25
N ASP A 225 -8.37 -51.34 -9.65
CA ASP A 225 -9.52 -51.89 -10.36
C ASP A 225 -10.24 -50.87 -11.25
N LYS A 226 -10.56 -51.36 -12.43
CA LYS A 226 -11.17 -50.69 -13.56
C LYS A 226 -12.69 -50.69 -13.39
N SER A 227 -13.33 -49.53 -13.53
CA SER A 227 -14.72 -49.43 -13.99
C SER A 227 -14.90 -48.14 -14.77
N GLU A 228 -15.18 -48.29 -16.06
CA GLU A 228 -15.56 -47.25 -16.99
C GLU A 228 -16.96 -46.72 -16.66
N GLU A 229 -17.08 -45.43 -16.34
CA GLU A 229 -18.34 -44.71 -16.49
C GLU A 229 -18.04 -43.33 -17.10
N SER A 230 -18.32 -43.24 -18.39
CA SER A 230 -18.01 -42.10 -19.24
C SER A 230 -18.94 -40.93 -18.93
N VAL A 231 -18.49 -40.03 -18.06
CA VAL A 231 -19.10 -38.70 -17.89
C VAL A 231 -18.73 -37.86 -19.12
N TYR A 232 -19.74 -37.50 -19.90
CA TYR A 232 -19.63 -36.60 -21.05
C TYR A 232 -19.19 -35.20 -20.56
N ILE A 233 -17.90 -34.88 -20.71
CA ILE A 233 -17.41 -33.51 -20.51
C ILE A 233 -17.50 -32.79 -21.86
N PRO A 234 -18.29 -31.70 -22.00
CA PRO A 234 -18.36 -30.96 -23.24
C PRO A 234 -17.00 -30.35 -23.56
N LYS A 235 -16.47 -30.72 -24.74
CA LYS A 235 -15.25 -30.17 -25.34
C LYS A 235 -15.51 -28.69 -25.66
N MET A 236 -15.18 -27.79 -24.72
CA MET A 236 -15.13 -26.36 -25.03
C MET A 236 -13.91 -26.10 -25.90
N ALA A 237 -14.15 -25.71 -27.14
CA ALA A 237 -13.11 -25.26 -28.05
C ALA A 237 -12.33 -24.08 -27.42
N PRO A 238 -10.99 -24.07 -27.52
CA PRO A 238 -10.21 -22.96 -27.02
C PRO A 238 -10.48 -21.72 -27.88
N THR A 239 -11.24 -20.77 -27.34
CA THR A 239 -11.38 -19.43 -27.93
C THR A 239 -10.02 -18.74 -27.84
N LEU A 240 -9.26 -18.77 -28.93
CA LEU A 240 -8.04 -17.99 -29.10
C LEU A 240 -8.43 -16.52 -29.14
N ILE A 241 -8.38 -15.86 -27.97
CA ILE A 241 -8.47 -14.41 -27.87
C ILE A 241 -7.09 -13.87 -28.23
N THR A 242 -6.97 -13.33 -29.44
CA THR A 242 -5.79 -12.56 -29.87
C THR A 242 -5.69 -11.31 -29.01
N VAL A 243 -4.74 -11.30 -28.08
CA VAL A 243 -4.44 -10.13 -27.24
C VAL A 243 -3.86 -9.03 -28.12
N LYS A 244 -4.60 -7.94 -28.26
CA LYS A 244 -4.18 -6.71 -28.93
C LYS A 244 -3.05 -6.10 -28.12
N SER A 245 -1.83 -6.11 -28.66
CA SER A 245 -0.64 -5.51 -28.03
C SER A 245 -0.92 -4.05 -27.68
N SER A 246 -1.00 -3.75 -26.39
CA SER A 246 -1.12 -2.37 -25.92
C SER A 246 0.17 -1.64 -26.28
N LYS A 247 0.04 -0.59 -27.10
CA LYS A 247 1.16 0.29 -27.47
C LYS A 247 1.69 0.94 -26.18
N PRO A 248 3.01 1.19 -26.06
CA PRO A 248 3.56 1.92 -24.93
C PRO A 248 2.81 3.23 -24.74
N GLY A 249 2.37 3.50 -23.51
CA GLY A 249 1.61 4.71 -23.18
C GLY A 249 2.36 5.95 -23.64
N PHE A 250 1.63 6.92 -24.20
CA PHE A 250 2.15 8.17 -24.75
C PHE A 250 3.19 8.86 -23.84
N PHE A 251 3.01 8.79 -22.52
CA PHE A 251 3.91 9.37 -21.53
C PHE A 251 5.29 8.70 -21.45
N ALA A 252 5.38 7.38 -21.67
CA ALA A 252 6.68 6.70 -21.73
C ALA A 252 7.48 7.21 -22.93
N SER A 253 6.83 7.40 -24.08
CA SER A 253 7.46 7.96 -25.28
C SER A 253 7.97 9.39 -25.07
N LEU A 254 7.23 10.21 -24.31
CA LEU A 254 7.64 11.58 -24.00
C LEU A 254 8.89 11.62 -23.11
N PHE A 255 8.94 10.75 -22.09
CA PHE A 255 10.09 10.68 -21.19
C PHE A 255 11.36 10.24 -21.92
N TYR A 256 11.28 9.23 -22.80
CA TYR A 256 12.41 8.81 -23.63
C TYR A 256 12.90 9.93 -24.57
N LEU A 257 11.99 10.74 -25.11
CA LEU A 257 12.36 11.89 -25.95
C LEU A 257 13.16 12.92 -25.14
N VAL A 258 12.69 13.28 -23.94
CA VAL A 258 13.40 14.25 -23.09
C VAL A 258 14.79 13.74 -22.70
N VAL A 259 14.90 12.49 -22.26
CA VAL A 259 16.19 11.89 -21.87
C VAL A 259 17.16 11.85 -23.05
N THR A 260 16.70 11.45 -24.24
CA THR A 260 17.55 11.42 -25.44
C THR A 260 18.01 12.80 -25.86
N LEU A 261 17.16 13.83 -25.72
CA LEU A 261 17.51 15.21 -26.07
C LEU A 261 18.56 15.77 -25.11
N ILE A 262 18.43 15.49 -23.81
CA ILE A 262 19.47 15.85 -22.81
C ILE A 262 20.78 15.14 -23.12
N ALA A 263 20.76 13.83 -23.36
CA ALA A 263 21.96 13.06 -23.68
C ALA A 263 22.66 13.60 -24.95
N LEU A 264 21.88 13.97 -25.98
CA LEU A 264 22.40 14.56 -27.21
C LEU A 264 23.08 15.92 -26.95
N THR A 265 22.49 16.77 -26.10
CA THR A 265 23.10 18.06 -25.75
C THR A 265 24.43 17.90 -25.01
N PHE A 266 24.54 16.92 -24.10
CA PHE A 266 25.80 16.63 -23.42
C PHE A 266 26.86 16.08 -24.37
N ALA A 267 26.48 15.17 -25.26
CA ALA A 267 27.40 14.63 -26.26
C ALA A 267 27.94 15.73 -27.17
N PHE A 268 27.09 16.67 -27.59
CA PHE A 268 27.51 17.81 -28.41
C PHE A 268 28.47 18.74 -27.64
N ALA A 269 28.20 19.01 -26.37
CA ALA A 269 29.09 19.83 -25.53
C ALA A 269 30.47 19.19 -25.34
N ILE A 270 30.53 17.87 -25.12
CA ILE A 270 31.80 17.12 -25.01
C ILE A 270 32.55 17.16 -26.34
N MET A 271 31.86 16.92 -27.45
CA MET A 271 32.46 16.95 -28.78
C MET A 271 32.99 18.35 -29.13
N TRP A 272 32.24 19.41 -28.85
CA TRP A 272 32.70 20.80 -29.04
C TRP A 272 33.95 21.07 -28.21
N ARG A 273 33.94 20.71 -26.92
CA ARG A 273 35.10 20.88 -26.04
C ARG A 273 36.35 20.18 -26.58
N ALA A 274 36.21 19.01 -27.20
CA ALA A 274 37.32 18.26 -27.78
C ALA A 274 37.89 18.93 -29.05
N ILE A 275 37.04 19.50 -29.92
CA ILE A 275 37.47 20.10 -31.19
C ILE A 275 38.03 21.52 -30.98
N ASN A 276 37.36 22.36 -30.18
CA ASN A 276 37.68 23.78 -30.04
C ASN A 276 37.62 24.27 -28.57
N PRO A 277 38.57 23.88 -27.71
CA PRO A 277 38.54 24.15 -26.28
C PRO A 277 38.54 25.65 -25.92
N LYS A 278 39.22 26.49 -26.72
CA LYS A 278 39.28 27.95 -26.49
C LYS A 278 37.91 28.61 -26.64
N SER A 279 37.16 28.24 -27.68
CA SER A 279 35.81 28.78 -27.92
C SER A 279 34.80 28.33 -26.86
N PHE A 280 34.90 27.06 -26.43
CA PHE A 280 34.05 26.49 -25.40
C PHE A 280 34.25 27.21 -24.05
N ASN A 281 35.50 27.40 -23.64
CA ASN A 281 35.81 28.08 -22.37
C ASN A 281 35.33 29.54 -22.38
N HIS A 282 35.50 30.26 -23.49
CA HIS A 282 35.01 31.64 -23.62
C HIS A 282 33.48 31.71 -23.53
N PHE A 283 32.77 30.80 -24.21
CA PHE A 283 31.31 30.70 -24.11
C PHE A 283 30.86 30.39 -22.67
N TRP A 284 31.50 29.41 -22.01
CA TRP A 284 31.15 28.96 -20.67
C TRP A 284 31.34 30.07 -19.63
N GLN A 285 32.47 30.79 -19.70
CA GLN A 285 32.79 31.91 -18.83
C GLN A 285 31.83 33.10 -19.02
N GLN A 286 31.36 33.36 -20.24
CA GLN A 286 30.46 34.50 -20.49
C GLN A 286 28.99 34.22 -20.14
N LYS A 287 28.54 32.96 -20.24
CA LYS A 287 27.10 32.64 -20.18
C LYS A 287 26.68 31.92 -18.92
N ILE A 288 27.56 31.13 -18.29
CA ILE A 288 27.16 30.14 -17.29
C ILE A 288 27.84 30.36 -15.94
N GLU A 289 28.98 31.04 -15.90
CA GLU A 289 29.56 31.47 -14.63
C GLU A 289 28.86 32.77 -14.20
N PRO A 290 27.86 32.75 -13.30
CA PRO A 290 27.39 33.99 -12.71
C PRO A 290 28.60 34.63 -12.03
N GLU A 291 28.86 35.91 -12.31
CA GLU A 291 29.82 36.66 -11.50
C GLU A 291 29.33 36.60 -10.05
N LEU A 292 29.91 35.69 -9.28
CA LEU A 292 29.65 35.61 -7.85
C LEU A 292 30.05 36.97 -7.27
N PRO A 293 29.10 37.71 -6.67
CA PRO A 293 29.38 39.03 -6.12
C PRO A 293 30.62 38.93 -5.23
N GLN A 294 31.60 39.80 -5.46
CA GLN A 294 32.89 39.76 -4.74
C GLN A 294 32.74 39.77 -3.21
N GLN A 295 31.58 40.21 -2.71
CA GLN A 295 31.20 40.22 -1.30
C GLN A 295 31.13 38.82 -0.63
N LEU A 296 30.98 37.73 -1.39
CA LEU A 296 30.91 36.38 -0.81
C LEU A 296 32.28 35.67 -0.69
N ARG A 297 33.35 36.20 -1.27
CA ARG A 297 34.70 35.59 -1.17
C ARG A 297 35.36 35.79 0.20
N GLY A 298 34.90 36.74 1.01
CA GLY A 298 35.45 37.01 2.34
C GLY A 298 34.98 36.07 3.45
N ILE A 299 33.95 35.24 3.20
CA ILE A 299 33.29 34.42 4.24
C ILE A 299 33.92 33.02 4.37
N PHE A 300 34.72 32.59 3.40
CA PHE A 300 35.36 31.26 3.37
C PHE A 300 36.88 31.29 3.62
N LYS A 301 37.38 32.30 4.33
CA LYS A 301 38.77 32.35 4.80
C LYS A 301 38.86 32.15 6.30
#